data_AF-A0A961H2K8-F1
#
_entry.id   AF-A0A961H2K8-F1
#
_cell.length_a   1.000
_cell.length_b   1.000
_cell.length_c   1.000
_cell.angle_alpha   90.00
_cell.angle_beta   90.00
_cell.angle_gamma   90.00
#
_symmetry.space_group_name_H-M   'P 1'
#
loop_
_entity.id
_entity.type
_entity.pdbx_description
1 polymer ?
#
loop_
_entity_poly.entity_id
_entity_poly.type
_entity_poly.pdbx_seq_one_letter_code
_entity_poly.pdbx_strand_id
1 'polypeptide(L)'
;MRIPTLPLIASALAVLGISAAAADIYTPGEPVRAKFKDFALPFLEQNCFECHDDETTKGDLNLLELSRVDETNAATWKSVWAQVALEEMPPKKKDQPDVIDRLRFSDWIVGELQRVMKNKGGFHAHMDPKKGNFVSHALLFGPLPDGIQLTPTSSPARIWRVTPQEHITRLNELINTEPKYDPAKPGLRAHGDVVPTNHGGELKLYFGIDRITSVVGGTVAYATAVKSVPVVLSSARKVGLKNYPDFYSVNSAEATQILGKAEDILKYMAYGPLSLVGMPEQITDDPKTYDKVKPKGDLRGLPTAIVYNTKVVRPLTPVLDLMKEPEVTDERLRAAVDYLFEALTFRPPNKPESDSYLQIVKDSIAKVGKKDGVMMGLSSVFLDRDALFRPELVEGGKPDEHGRVMLQDWELGLAVNHALCYIKPDETLRQAIVDGRMRTREDVKREVTRMLDDDSIRKPRVLQFFRDYFDYDLGGYICKDTRALAATGVASRGESHYRAMFDATASTDRLIELVLAEDKNVLKELLTTQRVVATKNDNTYFGRKHTKEEQVAAIAAKKKAEEEEAQKEVAELKTLKAEVAALEAKVKDNPEDKAAQKSLTQQSRLLAAAEKRIDNARKE
;
A
#
# COMPACT_ATOMS: atom_id res chain seq x y z
N MET A 1 -60.59 17.64 -84.23
CA MET A 1 -59.54 18.61 -84.61
C MET A 1 -58.22 18.07 -84.05
N ARG A 2 -57.30 17.64 -84.92
CA ARG A 2 -55.97 17.10 -84.57
C ARG A 2 -54.96 18.26 -84.45
N ILE A 3 -53.76 17.92 -83.94
CA ILE A 3 -52.44 18.59 -84.06
C ILE A 3 -52.01 19.30 -82.75
N PRO A 4 -50.74 19.22 -82.27
CA PRO A 4 -49.82 18.08 -82.14
C PRO A 4 -49.02 18.12 -80.80
N THR A 5 -48.20 17.10 -80.56
CA THR A 5 -47.15 17.03 -79.55
C THR A 5 -45.90 17.85 -79.93
N LEU A 6 -45.32 18.62 -78.99
CA LEU A 6 -43.95 19.15 -79.04
C LEU A 6 -43.13 18.60 -77.86
N PRO A 7 -41.83 18.29 -78.04
CA PRO A 7 -41.03 17.61 -77.02
C PRO A 7 -40.41 18.56 -76.00
N LEU A 8 -40.30 18.08 -74.75
CA LEU A 8 -39.54 18.67 -73.66
C LEU A 8 -38.04 18.76 -74.03
N ILE A 9 -37.47 19.96 -73.91
CA ILE A 9 -36.03 20.15 -73.73
C ILE A 9 -35.81 20.38 -72.23
N ALA A 10 -35.33 19.36 -71.53
CA ALA A 10 -34.90 19.47 -70.15
C ALA A 10 -33.44 19.95 -70.11
N SER A 11 -33.24 21.21 -69.74
CA SER A 11 -31.92 21.75 -69.42
C SER A 11 -31.52 21.27 -68.02
N ALA A 12 -30.57 20.32 -67.95
CA ALA A 12 -29.94 19.91 -66.70
C ALA A 12 -28.99 21.01 -66.22
N LEU A 13 -29.39 21.77 -65.20
CA LEU A 13 -28.45 22.52 -64.37
C LEU A 13 -27.75 21.53 -63.44
N ALA A 14 -26.47 21.26 -63.72
CA ALA A 14 -25.58 20.57 -62.80
C ALA A 14 -25.32 21.48 -61.58
N VAL A 15 -26.01 21.21 -60.47
CA VAL A 15 -25.61 21.71 -59.15
C VAL A 15 -24.35 20.94 -58.77
N LEU A 16 -23.20 21.60 -58.88
CA LEU A 16 -21.95 21.17 -58.26
C LEU A 16 -22.16 21.18 -56.74
N GLY A 17 -22.57 20.05 -56.20
CA GLY A 17 -22.53 19.80 -54.77
C GLY A 17 -21.07 19.81 -54.33
N ILE A 18 -20.67 20.87 -53.64
CA ILE A 18 -19.48 20.85 -52.79
C ILE A 18 -19.82 19.88 -51.67
N SER A 19 -19.42 18.62 -51.82
CA SER A 19 -19.29 17.72 -50.68
C SER A 19 -18.26 18.36 -49.76
N ALA A 20 -18.73 19.07 -48.72
CA ALA A 20 -17.90 19.35 -47.57
C ALA A 20 -17.44 17.98 -47.06
N ALA A 21 -16.17 17.63 -47.29
CA ALA A 21 -15.55 16.53 -46.59
C ALA A 21 -15.70 16.86 -45.11
N ALA A 22 -16.58 16.13 -44.41
CA ALA A 22 -16.60 16.19 -42.96
C ALA A 22 -15.18 15.89 -42.52
N ALA A 23 -14.53 16.83 -41.85
CA ALA A 23 -13.23 16.55 -41.23
C ALA A 23 -13.40 15.28 -40.40
N ASP A 24 -12.62 14.25 -40.70
CA ASP A 24 -12.66 12.97 -39.97
C ASP A 24 -12.46 13.28 -38.49
N ILE A 25 -13.53 13.13 -37.71
CA ILE A 25 -13.47 13.32 -36.26
C ILE A 25 -12.56 12.24 -35.70
N TYR A 26 -11.52 12.65 -34.97
CA TYR A 26 -10.63 11.75 -34.26
C TYR A 26 -11.14 11.53 -32.84
N THR A 27 -11.39 10.27 -32.52
CA THR A 27 -11.77 9.80 -31.19
C THR A 27 -10.59 9.04 -30.57
N PRO A 28 -9.88 9.61 -29.58
CA PRO A 28 -8.77 8.92 -28.93
C PRO A 28 -9.17 7.55 -28.38
N GLY A 29 -8.35 6.54 -28.63
CA GLY A 29 -8.58 5.16 -28.17
C GLY A 29 -9.46 4.30 -29.09
N GLU A 30 -10.03 4.85 -30.17
CA GLU A 30 -10.65 4.04 -31.21
C GLU A 30 -9.60 3.41 -32.14
N PRO A 31 -9.74 2.13 -32.55
CA PRO A 31 -8.76 1.48 -33.41
C PRO A 31 -8.64 2.16 -34.78
N VAL A 32 -7.45 2.65 -35.11
CA VAL A 32 -7.14 3.23 -36.43
C VAL A 32 -6.91 2.11 -37.45
N ARG A 33 -7.93 1.77 -38.24
CA ARG A 33 -7.89 0.69 -39.25
C ARG A 33 -7.35 1.17 -40.61
N ALA A 34 -6.13 1.68 -40.62
CA ALA A 34 -5.45 2.13 -41.83
C ALA A 34 -4.33 1.16 -42.24
N LYS A 35 -3.99 1.10 -43.54
CA LYS A 35 -2.89 0.27 -44.05
C LYS A 35 -1.57 1.05 -44.03
N PHE A 36 -0.46 0.35 -43.84
CA PHE A 36 0.88 0.95 -43.84
C PHE A 36 1.13 1.86 -45.05
N LYS A 37 0.88 1.35 -46.28
CA LYS A 37 1.16 2.09 -47.53
C LYS A 37 0.32 3.35 -47.70
N ASP A 38 -0.91 3.33 -47.20
CA ASP A 38 -1.90 4.38 -47.48
C ASP A 38 -1.92 5.45 -46.38
N PHE A 39 -1.25 5.21 -45.25
CA PHE A 39 -1.33 6.06 -44.06
C PHE A 39 0.02 6.28 -43.37
N ALA A 40 0.68 5.21 -42.97
CA ALA A 40 1.92 5.32 -42.21
C ALA A 40 3.12 5.76 -43.07
N LEU A 41 3.22 5.25 -44.30
CA LEU A 41 4.30 5.61 -45.22
C LEU A 41 4.26 7.10 -45.61
N PRO A 42 3.11 7.68 -46.03
CA PRO A 42 3.01 9.13 -46.26
C PRO A 42 3.40 9.98 -45.04
N PHE A 43 3.05 9.54 -43.83
CA PHE A 43 3.46 10.23 -42.60
C PHE A 43 4.99 10.22 -42.42
N LEU A 44 5.64 9.08 -42.66
CA LEU A 44 7.10 8.96 -42.58
C LEU A 44 7.80 9.79 -43.66
N GLU A 45 7.27 9.81 -44.89
CA GLU A 45 7.80 10.62 -46.00
C GLU A 45 7.78 12.11 -45.66
N GLN A 46 6.68 12.59 -45.11
CA GLN A 46 6.51 14.00 -44.80
C GLN A 46 7.31 14.44 -43.56
N ASN A 47 7.40 13.59 -42.54
CA ASN A 47 7.87 14.02 -41.20
C ASN A 47 9.20 13.40 -40.78
N CYS A 48 9.69 12.34 -41.44
CA CYS A 48 10.83 11.56 -40.95
C CYS A 48 11.99 11.46 -41.96
N PHE A 49 11.70 11.24 -43.24
CA PHE A 49 12.72 10.86 -44.22
C PHE A 49 13.76 11.95 -44.52
N GLU A 50 13.44 13.23 -44.37
CA GLU A 50 14.42 14.32 -44.55
C GLU A 50 15.65 14.20 -43.61
N CYS A 51 15.54 13.44 -42.52
CA CYS A 51 16.61 13.25 -41.55
C CYS A 51 17.02 11.78 -41.34
N HIS A 52 16.14 10.83 -41.68
CA HIS A 52 16.29 9.40 -41.41
C HIS A 52 16.21 8.56 -42.70
N ASP A 53 16.93 8.99 -43.73
CA ASP A 53 17.15 8.27 -44.98
C ASP A 53 18.50 7.52 -44.99
N ASP A 54 18.86 6.99 -46.15
CA ASP A 54 20.11 6.26 -46.43
C ASP A 54 21.34 7.16 -46.60
N GLU A 55 21.16 8.46 -46.82
CA GLU A 55 22.25 9.44 -46.94
C GLU A 55 22.53 10.19 -45.63
N THR A 56 21.50 10.69 -44.96
CA THR A 56 21.56 11.57 -43.79
C THR A 56 21.62 10.79 -42.47
N THR A 57 20.79 9.74 -42.35
CA THR A 57 20.81 8.74 -41.26
C THR A 57 21.05 9.31 -39.85
N LYS A 58 20.36 10.40 -39.47
CA LYS A 58 20.58 11.04 -38.16
C LYS A 58 20.25 10.08 -37.02
N GLY A 59 21.10 10.08 -36.00
CA GLY A 59 20.95 9.18 -34.85
C GLY A 59 21.12 7.70 -35.20
N ASP A 60 21.90 7.41 -36.26
CA ASP A 60 22.19 6.06 -36.75
C ASP A 60 20.92 5.25 -37.11
N LEU A 61 19.88 5.95 -37.60
CA LEU A 61 18.58 5.36 -37.94
C LEU A 61 18.19 5.71 -39.38
N ASN A 62 18.00 4.67 -40.19
CA ASN A 62 17.41 4.73 -41.53
C ASN A 62 16.01 4.12 -41.49
N LEU A 63 15.01 4.87 -41.97
CA LEU A 63 13.60 4.49 -41.98
C LEU A 63 13.06 4.19 -43.39
N LEU A 64 13.86 4.35 -44.46
CA LEU A 64 13.41 4.08 -45.84
C LEU A 64 13.02 2.61 -46.06
N GLU A 65 13.76 1.69 -45.45
CA GLU A 65 13.48 0.25 -45.53
C GLU A 65 12.46 -0.21 -44.48
N LEU A 66 11.94 0.70 -43.65
CA LEU A 66 10.99 0.34 -42.60
C LEU A 66 9.66 -0.09 -43.23
N SER A 67 9.36 -1.38 -43.10
CA SER A 67 8.12 -1.99 -43.58
C SER A 67 6.99 -1.87 -42.53
N ARG A 68 5.80 -2.40 -42.87
CA ARG A 68 4.70 -2.58 -41.91
C ARG A 68 5.19 -3.26 -40.63
N VAL A 69 4.54 -2.99 -39.51
CA VAL A 69 4.91 -3.61 -38.23
C VAL A 69 4.87 -5.14 -38.33
N ASP A 70 5.98 -5.75 -37.96
CA ASP A 70 6.18 -7.18 -37.80
C ASP A 70 7.14 -7.46 -36.63
N GLU A 71 7.51 -8.72 -36.46
CA GLU A 71 8.26 -9.18 -35.30
C GLU A 71 9.73 -8.74 -35.33
N THR A 72 10.30 -8.53 -36.52
CA THR A 72 11.71 -8.18 -36.69
C THR A 72 11.93 -6.68 -36.55
N ASN A 73 10.93 -5.86 -36.90
CA ASN A 73 11.00 -4.40 -36.83
C ASN A 73 10.24 -3.77 -35.64
N ALA A 74 9.58 -4.59 -34.78
CA ALA A 74 8.81 -4.10 -33.64
C ALA A 74 9.61 -3.21 -32.68
N ALA A 75 10.90 -3.45 -32.50
CA ALA A 75 11.76 -2.63 -31.65
C ALA A 75 11.91 -1.20 -32.22
N THR A 76 12.13 -1.09 -33.53
CA THR A 76 12.21 0.21 -34.23
C THR A 76 10.88 0.95 -34.15
N TRP A 77 9.76 0.28 -34.42
CA TRP A 77 8.43 0.89 -34.32
C TRP A 77 8.08 1.35 -32.90
N LYS A 78 8.52 0.63 -31.86
CA LYS A 78 8.38 1.10 -30.46
C LYS A 78 9.15 2.39 -30.22
N SER A 79 10.36 2.52 -30.77
CA SER A 79 11.16 3.74 -30.67
C SER A 79 10.49 4.89 -31.43
N VAL A 80 10.02 4.66 -32.66
CA VAL A 80 9.27 5.66 -33.45
C VAL A 80 8.03 6.14 -32.68
N TRP A 81 7.21 5.21 -32.20
CA TRP A 81 6.04 5.54 -31.37
C TRP A 81 6.41 6.39 -30.16
N ALA A 82 7.47 6.02 -29.43
CA ALA A 82 7.87 6.78 -28.25
C ALA A 82 8.30 8.21 -28.59
N GLN A 83 9.08 8.41 -29.65
CA GLN A 83 9.56 9.73 -30.06
C GLN A 83 8.40 10.62 -30.56
N VAL A 84 7.49 10.06 -31.35
CA VAL A 84 6.33 10.80 -31.89
C VAL A 84 5.33 11.12 -30.77
N ALA A 85 5.03 10.17 -29.89
CA ALA A 85 4.10 10.39 -28.78
C ALA A 85 4.63 11.42 -27.76
N LEU A 86 5.95 11.59 -27.65
CA LEU A 86 6.62 12.56 -26.78
C LEU A 86 6.83 13.94 -27.42
N GLU A 87 6.45 14.13 -28.69
CA GLU A 87 6.77 15.35 -29.45
C GLU A 87 8.27 15.65 -29.55
N GLU A 88 9.13 14.62 -29.43
CA GLU A 88 10.58 14.75 -29.57
C GLU A 88 11.02 14.65 -31.04
N MET A 89 10.21 13.97 -31.86
CA MET A 89 10.39 13.87 -33.31
C MET A 89 9.13 14.31 -34.08
N PRO A 90 9.28 15.17 -35.11
CA PRO A 90 10.50 15.86 -35.56
C PRO A 90 11.15 16.72 -34.45
N PRO A 91 12.44 17.10 -34.54
CA PRO A 91 13.06 17.90 -33.49
C PRO A 91 12.42 19.30 -33.44
N LYS A 92 12.47 19.99 -32.28
CA LYS A 92 11.86 21.32 -32.04
C LYS A 92 12.18 22.43 -33.06
N LYS A 93 13.23 22.26 -33.89
CA LYS A 93 13.64 23.19 -34.95
C LYS A 93 13.00 22.90 -36.31
N LYS A 94 12.19 21.85 -36.41
CA LYS A 94 11.46 21.42 -37.60
C LYS A 94 9.97 21.50 -37.32
N ASP A 95 9.18 21.56 -38.38
CA ASP A 95 7.72 21.62 -38.27
C ASP A 95 7.22 20.32 -37.62
N GLN A 96 6.35 20.48 -36.63
CA GLN A 96 5.67 19.35 -36.01
C GLN A 96 4.47 18.94 -36.88
N PRO A 97 4.14 17.63 -36.94
CA PRO A 97 2.87 17.18 -37.49
C PRO A 97 1.70 17.83 -36.75
N ASP A 98 0.56 17.95 -37.44
CA ASP A 98 -0.69 18.36 -36.80
C ASP A 98 -1.04 17.41 -35.63
N VAL A 99 -1.68 17.96 -34.60
CA VAL A 99 -2.01 17.22 -33.37
C VAL A 99 -2.83 15.98 -33.69
N ILE A 100 -3.85 16.08 -34.55
CA ILE A 100 -4.72 14.95 -34.87
C ILE A 100 -3.95 13.90 -35.67
N ASP A 101 -3.17 14.31 -36.67
CA ASP A 101 -2.39 13.39 -37.49
C ASP A 101 -1.34 12.64 -36.66
N ARG A 102 -0.67 13.34 -35.74
CA ARG A 102 0.29 12.76 -34.80
C ARG A 102 -0.35 11.73 -33.87
N LEU A 103 -1.52 12.06 -33.30
CA LEU A 103 -2.24 11.17 -32.40
C LEU A 103 -2.77 9.93 -33.16
N ARG A 104 -3.36 10.12 -34.34
CA ARG A 104 -3.80 9.01 -35.22
C ARG A 104 -2.63 8.09 -35.60
N PHE A 105 -1.48 8.66 -35.97
CA PHE A 105 -0.29 7.88 -36.30
C PHE A 105 0.24 7.11 -35.10
N SER A 106 0.28 7.75 -33.92
CA SER A 106 0.69 7.09 -32.67
C SER A 106 -0.22 5.91 -32.32
N ASP A 107 -1.55 6.10 -32.38
CA ASP A 107 -2.54 5.06 -32.10
C ASP A 107 -2.50 3.92 -33.13
N TRP A 108 -2.22 4.25 -34.40
CA TRP A 108 -2.00 3.23 -35.44
C TRP A 108 -0.80 2.34 -35.13
N ILE A 109 0.33 2.92 -34.71
CA ILE A 109 1.51 2.12 -34.31
C ILE A 109 1.17 1.24 -33.11
N VAL A 110 0.47 1.78 -32.11
CA VAL A 110 0.03 1.00 -30.93
C VAL A 110 -0.81 -0.20 -31.36
N GLY A 111 -1.81 0.02 -32.23
CA GLY A 111 -2.69 -1.04 -32.72
C GLY A 111 -1.94 -2.14 -33.48
N GLU A 112 -1.01 -1.75 -34.34
CA GLU A 112 -0.19 -2.71 -35.09
C GLU A 112 0.79 -3.47 -34.20
N LEU A 113 1.42 -2.81 -33.22
CA LEU A 113 2.27 -3.46 -32.21
C LEU A 113 1.45 -4.44 -31.36
N GLN A 114 0.26 -4.07 -30.91
CA GLN A 114 -0.64 -4.95 -30.18
C GLN A 114 -1.03 -6.17 -31.03
N ARG A 115 -1.34 -5.98 -32.31
CA ARG A 115 -1.70 -7.06 -33.25
C ARG A 115 -0.55 -8.05 -33.42
N VAL A 116 0.66 -7.56 -33.69
CA VAL A 116 1.84 -8.40 -33.92
C VAL A 116 2.33 -9.08 -32.64
N MET A 117 2.31 -8.37 -31.51
CA MET A 117 2.86 -8.87 -30.25
C MET A 117 1.86 -9.66 -29.40
N LYS A 118 0.61 -9.84 -29.84
CA LYS A 118 -0.47 -10.48 -29.04
C LYS A 118 -0.05 -11.78 -28.35
N ASN A 119 0.70 -12.65 -29.05
CA ASN A 119 1.14 -13.95 -28.54
C ASN A 119 2.60 -13.95 -28.05
N LYS A 120 3.21 -12.77 -27.88
CA LYS A 120 4.63 -12.55 -27.58
C LYS A 120 4.84 -11.63 -26.38
N GLY A 121 3.96 -11.73 -25.40
CA GLY A 121 3.96 -10.86 -24.22
C GLY A 121 3.26 -9.50 -24.42
N GLY A 122 2.66 -9.25 -25.59
CA GLY A 122 1.84 -8.07 -25.84
C GLY A 122 2.62 -6.75 -25.95
N PHE A 123 1.89 -5.67 -26.19
CA PHE A 123 2.41 -4.31 -26.13
C PHE A 123 1.48 -3.42 -25.28
N HIS A 124 1.97 -3.06 -24.10
CA HIS A 124 1.17 -2.37 -23.07
C HIS A 124 1.81 -1.05 -22.61
N ALA A 125 2.93 -0.65 -23.20
CA ALA A 125 3.69 0.52 -22.77
C ALA A 125 2.91 1.84 -22.84
N HIS A 126 1.92 1.94 -23.73
CA HIS A 126 1.03 3.10 -23.86
C HIS A 126 0.02 3.21 -22.70
N MET A 127 -0.28 2.11 -22.01
CA MET A 127 -1.22 2.08 -20.88
C MET A 127 -0.56 2.39 -19.54
N ASP A 128 0.78 2.51 -19.51
CA ASP A 128 1.52 2.88 -18.31
C ASP A 128 1.09 4.27 -17.81
N PRO A 129 0.68 4.44 -16.54
CA PRO A 129 0.25 5.72 -15.99
C PRO A 129 1.27 6.85 -16.16
N LYS A 130 2.59 6.53 -16.17
CA LYS A 130 3.65 7.52 -16.42
C LYS A 130 3.54 8.16 -17.80
N LYS A 131 2.87 7.50 -18.76
CA LYS A 131 2.61 8.07 -20.08
C LYS A 131 1.61 9.23 -20.05
N GLY A 132 0.75 9.31 -19.03
CA GLY A 132 -0.09 10.48 -18.82
C GLY A 132 0.72 11.77 -18.68
N ASN A 133 1.91 11.70 -18.06
CA ASN A 133 2.80 12.87 -17.90
C ASN A 133 3.44 13.33 -19.22
N PHE A 134 3.34 12.53 -20.27
CA PHE A 134 3.87 12.83 -21.60
C PHE A 134 2.81 13.40 -22.54
N VAL A 135 1.54 13.39 -22.14
CA VAL A 135 0.48 14.06 -22.89
C VAL A 135 0.62 15.57 -22.66
N SER A 136 0.52 16.35 -23.73
CA SER A 136 0.53 17.81 -23.64
C SER A 136 -0.54 18.29 -22.66
N HIS A 137 -0.14 19.15 -21.71
CA HIS A 137 -1.04 19.70 -20.70
C HIS A 137 -2.17 20.53 -21.34
N ALA A 138 -1.93 21.12 -22.51
CA ALA A 138 -2.95 21.83 -23.26
C ALA A 138 -4.07 20.90 -23.74
N LEU A 139 -3.76 19.64 -24.06
CA LEU A 139 -4.75 18.62 -24.42
C LEU A 139 -5.49 18.06 -23.20
N LEU A 140 -4.85 18.04 -22.03
CA LEU A 140 -5.45 17.53 -20.80
C LEU A 140 -6.35 18.55 -20.08
N PHE A 141 -5.94 19.81 -20.07
CA PHE A 141 -6.55 20.86 -19.23
C PHE A 141 -6.99 22.10 -20.01
N GLY A 142 -6.69 22.18 -21.31
CA GLY A 142 -7.09 23.27 -22.19
C GLY A 142 -8.28 22.92 -23.09
N PRO A 143 -8.70 23.86 -23.97
CA PRO A 143 -9.67 23.56 -25.01
C PRO A 143 -9.09 22.55 -26.00
N LEU A 144 -9.88 21.54 -26.37
CA LEU A 144 -9.47 20.54 -27.35
C LEU A 144 -9.45 21.17 -28.76
N PRO A 145 -8.49 20.78 -29.61
CA PRO A 145 -8.51 21.13 -31.04
C PRO A 145 -9.81 20.71 -31.73
N ASP A 146 -10.22 21.50 -32.72
CA ASP A 146 -11.35 21.17 -33.59
C ASP A 146 -11.10 19.82 -34.28
N GLY A 147 -12.11 18.94 -34.27
CA GLY A 147 -12.00 17.59 -34.82
C GLY A 147 -11.61 16.50 -33.82
N ILE A 148 -11.31 16.83 -32.56
CA ILE A 148 -11.17 15.83 -31.49
C ILE A 148 -12.51 15.66 -30.77
N GLN A 149 -13.00 14.42 -30.69
CA GLN A 149 -14.17 14.06 -29.89
C GLN A 149 -13.79 13.06 -28.81
N LEU A 150 -14.00 13.41 -27.55
CA LEU A 150 -13.81 12.46 -26.45
C LEU A 150 -15.04 11.57 -26.28
N THR A 151 -14.81 10.29 -26.06
CA THR A 151 -15.83 9.39 -25.53
C THR A 151 -15.89 9.49 -24.01
N PRO A 152 -17.06 9.21 -23.41
CA PRO A 152 -17.15 9.08 -21.96
C PRO A 152 -16.15 8.06 -21.42
N THR A 153 -15.32 8.48 -20.47
CA THR A 153 -14.23 7.64 -19.95
C THR A 153 -14.74 6.40 -19.21
N SER A 154 -14.02 5.30 -19.38
CA SER A 154 -14.19 4.05 -18.64
C SER A 154 -12.89 3.27 -18.61
N SER A 155 -12.77 2.36 -17.66
CA SER A 155 -11.70 1.38 -17.64
C SER A 155 -12.11 0.05 -18.27
N PRO A 156 -11.19 -0.68 -18.91
CA PRO A 156 -11.44 -2.05 -19.32
C PRO A 156 -11.63 -2.96 -18.10
N ALA A 157 -12.25 -4.12 -18.33
CA ALA A 157 -12.26 -5.21 -17.36
C ALA A 157 -10.82 -5.61 -17.02
N ARG A 158 -10.53 -5.83 -15.75
CA ARG A 158 -9.15 -5.96 -15.26
C ARG A 158 -9.08 -6.69 -13.93
N ILE A 159 -7.89 -7.14 -13.62
CA ILE A 159 -7.55 -7.77 -12.36
C ILE A 159 -6.35 -7.00 -11.80
N TRP A 160 -6.47 -6.49 -10.59
CA TRP A 160 -5.39 -5.76 -9.94
C TRP A 160 -4.67 -6.67 -8.98
N ARG A 161 -3.35 -6.74 -9.06
CA ARG A 161 -2.60 -7.44 -8.02
C ARG A 161 -2.65 -6.65 -6.71
N VAL A 162 -2.99 -7.32 -5.61
CA VAL A 162 -2.98 -6.70 -4.28
C VAL A 162 -1.57 -6.20 -3.98
N THR A 163 -1.45 -4.96 -3.49
CA THR A 163 -0.13 -4.38 -3.25
C THR A 163 0.57 -5.11 -2.10
N PRO A 164 1.92 -5.15 -2.06
CA PRO A 164 2.66 -5.80 -0.99
C PRO A 164 2.23 -5.30 0.41
N GLN A 165 2.02 -3.97 0.51
CA GLN A 165 1.61 -3.29 1.74
C GLN A 165 0.18 -3.66 2.17
N GLU A 166 -0.75 -3.73 1.22
CA GLU A 166 -2.11 -4.14 1.52
C GLU A 166 -2.12 -5.59 1.98
N HIS A 167 -1.53 -6.50 1.19
CA HIS A 167 -1.55 -7.94 1.47
C HIS A 167 -1.02 -8.24 2.87
N ILE A 168 0.12 -7.67 3.27
CA ILE A 168 0.66 -7.93 4.61
C ILE A 168 -0.22 -7.34 5.72
N THR A 169 -0.90 -6.22 5.47
CA THR A 169 -1.86 -5.63 6.41
C THR A 169 -3.08 -6.53 6.58
N ARG A 170 -3.60 -7.13 5.49
CA ARG A 170 -4.66 -8.14 5.55
C ARG A 170 -4.25 -9.37 6.35
N LEU A 171 -3.01 -9.84 6.16
CA LEU A 171 -2.50 -11.00 6.91
C LEU A 171 -2.26 -10.68 8.39
N ASN A 172 -1.91 -9.44 8.72
CA ASN A 172 -1.72 -8.99 10.09
C ASN A 172 -3.01 -9.10 10.92
N GLU A 173 -4.17 -8.82 10.31
CA GLU A 173 -5.50 -8.98 10.91
C GLU A 173 -5.82 -10.39 11.37
N LEU A 174 -5.15 -11.40 10.82
CA LEU A 174 -5.38 -12.80 11.20
C LEU A 174 -4.65 -13.18 12.49
N ILE A 175 -3.60 -12.45 12.85
CA ILE A 175 -2.67 -12.85 13.92
C ILE A 175 -2.50 -11.80 15.02
N ASN A 176 -2.73 -10.52 14.73
CA ASN A 176 -2.56 -9.42 15.67
C ASN A 176 -3.88 -8.66 15.83
N THR A 177 -4.15 -8.14 17.03
CA THR A 177 -5.22 -7.15 17.23
C THR A 177 -4.61 -5.78 17.40
N GLU A 178 -5.18 -4.80 16.72
CA GLU A 178 -4.77 -3.41 16.82
C GLU A 178 -5.88 -2.58 17.48
N PRO A 179 -5.54 -1.52 18.23
CA PRO A 179 -6.54 -0.60 18.77
C PRO A 179 -7.37 0.00 17.63
N LYS A 180 -8.66 0.26 17.88
CA LYS A 180 -9.49 1.01 16.93
C LYS A 180 -8.87 2.38 16.64
N TYR A 181 -9.04 2.86 15.42
CA TYR A 181 -8.59 4.20 15.03
C TYR A 181 -9.29 5.26 15.88
N ASP A 182 -8.49 6.18 16.43
CA ASP A 182 -8.94 7.33 17.21
C ASP A 182 -8.60 8.60 16.41
N PRO A 183 -9.59 9.26 15.79
CA PRO A 183 -9.36 10.48 15.02
C PRO A 183 -8.76 11.63 15.83
N ALA A 184 -8.91 11.63 17.16
CA ALA A 184 -8.28 12.62 18.03
C ALA A 184 -6.78 12.39 18.20
N LYS A 185 -6.26 11.24 17.74
CA LYS A 185 -4.85 10.82 17.84
C LYS A 185 -4.33 10.22 16.53
N PRO A 186 -4.34 10.97 15.42
CA PRO A 186 -4.14 10.46 14.06
C PRO A 186 -2.75 9.87 13.74
N GLY A 187 -1.77 9.99 14.65
CA GLY A 187 -0.42 9.40 14.48
C GLY A 187 -0.16 8.14 15.31
N LEU A 188 -1.13 7.69 16.13
CA LEU A 188 -0.99 6.43 16.84
C LEU A 188 -1.38 5.28 15.91
N ARG A 189 -0.51 4.27 15.82
CA ARG A 189 -0.79 3.05 15.06
C ARG A 189 -2.13 2.47 15.52
N ALA A 190 -3.01 2.26 14.56
CA ALA A 190 -4.33 1.75 14.78
C ALA A 190 -4.72 0.73 13.71
N HIS A 191 -5.82 0.03 13.99
CA HIS A 191 -6.45 -0.93 13.13
C HIS A 191 -6.65 -0.39 11.70
N GLY A 192 -6.15 -1.13 10.72
CA GLY A 192 -6.19 -0.76 9.31
C GLY A 192 -4.99 0.09 8.84
N ASP A 193 -4.07 0.48 9.72
CA ASP A 193 -2.82 1.11 9.31
C ASP A 193 -1.90 0.16 8.53
N VAL A 194 -0.97 0.76 7.78
CA VAL A 194 0.13 0.03 7.18
C VAL A 194 0.97 -0.67 8.23
N VAL A 195 1.36 -1.92 7.97
CA VAL A 195 2.50 -2.55 8.67
C VAL A 195 3.77 -1.75 8.33
N PRO A 196 4.46 -1.14 9.31
CA PRO A 196 5.65 -0.35 9.04
C PRO A 196 6.81 -1.26 8.61
N THR A 197 7.76 -0.68 7.88
CA THR A 197 9.05 -1.34 7.63
C THR A 197 9.84 -1.43 8.93
N ASN A 198 10.68 -2.46 9.04
CA ASN A 198 11.60 -2.57 10.17
C ASN A 198 12.78 -1.58 10.04
N HIS A 199 13.68 -1.56 11.02
CA HIS A 199 14.87 -0.68 11.03
C HIS A 199 15.80 -0.86 9.81
N GLY A 200 15.73 -2.00 9.12
CA GLY A 200 16.47 -2.28 7.88
C GLY A 200 15.70 -1.91 6.61
N GLY A 201 14.52 -1.32 6.73
CA GLY A 201 13.63 -0.98 5.61
C GLY A 201 12.88 -2.18 5.03
N GLU A 202 12.86 -3.32 5.70
CA GLU A 202 12.18 -4.53 5.23
C GLU A 202 10.72 -4.57 5.70
N LEU A 203 9.80 -4.92 4.80
CA LEU A 203 8.40 -5.17 5.12
C LEU A 203 8.20 -6.62 5.59
N LYS A 204 7.94 -6.79 6.89
CA LYS A 204 7.81 -8.09 7.56
C LYS A 204 6.59 -8.15 8.47
N LEU A 205 5.96 -9.32 8.51
CA LEU A 205 4.90 -9.66 9.45
C LEU A 205 5.56 -10.35 10.65
N TYR A 206 5.25 -9.88 11.86
CA TYR A 206 5.83 -10.39 13.10
C TYR A 206 4.78 -11.10 13.94
N PHE A 207 5.17 -12.23 14.53
CA PHE A 207 4.26 -13.09 15.30
C PHE A 207 4.46 -12.89 16.81
N GLY A 208 3.36 -12.61 17.52
CA GLY A 208 3.33 -12.60 18.98
C GLY A 208 4.18 -11.53 19.67
N ILE A 209 4.60 -10.49 18.94
CA ILE A 209 5.43 -9.40 19.48
C ILE A 209 4.78 -8.65 20.63
N ASP A 210 3.46 -8.55 20.61
CA ASP A 210 2.60 -7.94 21.63
C ASP A 210 2.59 -8.71 22.96
N ARG A 211 3.09 -9.95 22.95
CA ARG A 211 3.17 -10.82 24.12
C ARG A 211 4.57 -10.96 24.68
N ILE A 212 5.60 -10.46 24.00
CA ILE A 212 6.99 -10.59 24.45
C ILE A 212 7.19 -9.75 25.72
N THR A 213 7.58 -10.38 26.82
CA THR A 213 7.84 -9.70 28.11
C THR A 213 9.32 -9.66 28.45
N SER A 214 10.13 -10.56 27.90
CA SER A 214 11.56 -10.61 28.13
C SER A 214 12.29 -11.22 26.94
N VAL A 215 13.51 -10.76 26.71
CA VAL A 215 14.40 -11.21 25.63
C VAL A 215 15.82 -11.30 26.15
N VAL A 216 16.52 -12.38 25.82
CA VAL A 216 17.96 -12.51 26.09
C VAL A 216 18.79 -11.96 24.93
N GLY A 217 19.55 -10.88 25.19
CA GLY A 217 20.49 -10.29 24.23
C GLY A 217 20.13 -8.85 23.84
N GLY A 218 20.99 -8.24 23.00
CA GLY A 218 20.75 -6.89 22.47
C GLY A 218 19.80 -6.87 21.27
N THR A 219 19.65 -5.71 20.63
CA THR A 219 18.71 -5.48 19.52
C THR A 219 18.88 -6.45 18.35
N VAL A 220 20.12 -6.82 18.01
CA VAL A 220 20.40 -7.79 16.93
C VAL A 220 19.88 -9.19 17.29
N ALA A 221 20.11 -9.62 18.53
CA ALA A 221 19.62 -10.90 19.02
C ALA A 221 18.09 -10.94 19.07
N TYR A 222 17.45 -9.83 19.45
CA TYR A 222 16.00 -9.70 19.39
C TYR A 222 15.47 -9.88 17.95
N ALA A 223 16.04 -9.16 16.98
CA ALA A 223 15.59 -9.21 15.59
C ALA A 223 15.67 -10.62 14.99
N THR A 224 16.68 -11.41 15.38
CA THR A 224 16.86 -12.79 14.92
C THR A 224 15.94 -13.78 15.66
N ALA A 225 15.67 -13.55 16.94
CA ALA A 225 14.87 -14.46 17.76
C ALA A 225 13.37 -14.41 17.42
N VAL A 226 12.86 -13.24 17.07
CA VAL A 226 11.42 -13.05 16.81
C VAL A 226 11.05 -13.68 15.47
N LYS A 227 10.09 -14.62 15.50
CA LYS A 227 9.53 -15.19 14.27
C LYS A 227 8.88 -14.08 13.45
N SER A 228 9.33 -13.97 12.20
CA SER A 228 8.77 -13.06 11.22
C SER A 228 8.74 -13.70 9.84
N VAL A 229 7.89 -13.19 8.97
CA VAL A 229 7.85 -13.57 7.55
C VAL A 229 7.87 -12.31 6.69
N PRO A 230 8.70 -12.24 5.63
CA PRO A 230 8.71 -11.07 4.75
C PRO A 230 7.43 -10.99 3.92
N VAL A 231 7.21 -9.90 3.21
CA VAL A 231 6.18 -9.86 2.15
C VAL A 231 6.55 -10.83 1.01
N VAL A 232 5.57 -11.54 0.42
CA VAL A 232 5.81 -12.38 -0.78
C VAL A 232 5.52 -11.60 -2.05
N LEU A 233 4.37 -10.91 -2.07
CA LEU A 233 3.90 -10.31 -3.30
C LEU A 233 4.88 -9.23 -3.74
N SER A 234 5.36 -9.38 -4.96
CA SER A 234 6.15 -8.36 -5.64
C SER A 234 5.24 -7.37 -6.35
N SER A 235 5.71 -6.12 -6.48
CA SER A 235 5.17 -5.18 -7.45
C SER A 235 6.11 -5.11 -8.65
N ALA A 236 5.54 -4.97 -9.84
CA ALA A 236 6.32 -4.74 -11.07
C ALA A 236 7.12 -3.41 -11.01
N ARG A 237 6.74 -2.49 -10.10
CA ARG A 237 7.37 -1.17 -9.94
C ARG A 237 7.74 -0.93 -8.49
N LYS A 238 8.91 -0.32 -8.31
CA LYS A 238 9.38 0.15 -6.99
C LYS A 238 9.02 1.61 -6.71
N VAL A 239 8.65 2.38 -7.73
CA VAL A 239 8.47 3.85 -7.69
C VAL A 239 7.20 4.25 -8.46
N GLY A 240 6.62 5.40 -8.13
CA GLY A 240 5.38 5.89 -8.73
C GLY A 240 4.15 5.12 -8.23
N LEU A 241 3.01 5.31 -8.91
CA LEU A 241 1.78 4.56 -8.64
C LEU A 241 1.98 3.04 -8.82
N LYS A 242 1.82 2.27 -7.73
CA LYS A 242 2.13 0.82 -7.68
C LYS A 242 0.93 -0.08 -7.92
N ASN A 243 -0.28 0.45 -7.79
CA ASN A 243 -1.53 -0.28 -8.02
C ASN A 243 -1.92 -0.11 -9.49
N TYR A 244 -1.61 -1.10 -10.35
CA TYR A 244 -1.87 -1.06 -11.79
C TYR A 244 -2.10 -2.49 -12.34
N PRO A 245 -2.99 -2.71 -13.32
CA PRO A 245 -3.45 -4.04 -13.73
C PRO A 245 -2.45 -4.90 -14.54
N ASP A 246 -1.21 -4.48 -14.83
CA ASP A 246 -0.33 -5.21 -15.78
C ASP A 246 0.16 -6.60 -15.34
N PHE A 247 0.03 -6.95 -14.06
CA PHE A 247 0.61 -8.19 -13.52
C PHE A 247 -0.45 -9.22 -13.16
N TYR A 248 -0.52 -10.31 -13.94
CA TYR A 248 -1.62 -11.29 -13.87
C TYR A 248 -1.23 -12.68 -13.36
N SER A 249 0.01 -12.90 -12.94
CA SER A 249 0.45 -14.25 -12.53
C SER A 249 1.09 -14.28 -11.15
N VAL A 250 1.07 -15.47 -10.55
CA VAL A 250 1.88 -15.84 -9.38
C VAL A 250 2.72 -17.01 -9.85
N ASN A 251 4.04 -16.89 -9.82
CA ASN A 251 4.91 -17.97 -10.25
C ASN A 251 5.04 -19.05 -9.16
N SER A 252 5.59 -20.21 -9.51
CA SER A 252 5.70 -21.35 -8.59
C SER A 252 6.50 -21.03 -7.31
N ALA A 253 7.51 -20.16 -7.41
CA ALA A 253 8.33 -19.74 -6.27
C ALA A 253 7.55 -18.83 -5.31
N GLU A 254 6.76 -17.89 -5.85
CA GLU A 254 5.85 -17.05 -5.05
C GLU A 254 4.76 -17.92 -4.39
N ALA A 255 4.13 -18.85 -5.14
CA ALA A 255 3.09 -19.72 -4.62
C ALA A 255 3.60 -20.59 -3.44
N THR A 256 4.81 -21.14 -3.57
CA THR A 256 5.44 -21.94 -2.50
C THR A 256 5.67 -21.11 -1.24
N GLN A 257 6.13 -19.86 -1.40
CA GLN A 257 6.32 -18.94 -0.28
C GLN A 257 5.01 -18.51 0.36
N ILE A 258 3.94 -18.32 -0.42
CA ILE A 258 2.60 -18.01 0.10
C ILE A 258 2.11 -19.18 0.96
N LEU A 259 2.19 -20.42 0.46
CA LEU A 259 1.77 -21.61 1.21
C LEU A 259 2.55 -21.79 2.52
N GLY A 260 3.87 -21.63 2.50
CA GLY A 260 4.68 -21.73 3.72
C GLY A 260 4.30 -20.67 4.77
N LYS A 261 3.95 -19.45 4.34
CA LYS A 261 3.48 -18.39 5.24
C LYS A 261 2.06 -18.62 5.73
N ALA A 262 1.18 -19.14 4.88
CA ALA A 262 -0.17 -19.53 5.25
C ALA A 262 -0.12 -20.57 6.37
N GLU A 263 0.77 -21.56 6.28
CA GLU A 263 0.95 -22.56 7.33
C GLU A 263 1.44 -21.95 8.65
N ASP A 264 2.43 -21.05 8.61
CA ASP A 264 2.89 -20.31 9.80
C ASP A 264 1.74 -19.50 10.45
N ILE A 265 0.92 -18.82 9.63
CA ILE A 265 -0.26 -18.06 10.07
C ILE A 265 -1.30 -18.99 10.71
N LEU A 266 -1.66 -20.07 10.03
CA LEU A 266 -2.67 -21.02 10.51
C LEU A 266 -2.24 -21.73 11.80
N LYS A 267 -0.96 -22.10 11.92
CA LYS A 267 -0.39 -22.64 13.18
C LYS A 267 -0.51 -21.60 14.30
N TYR A 268 -0.17 -20.35 14.02
CA TYR A 268 -0.31 -19.29 15.02
C TYR A 268 -1.77 -18.92 15.31
N MET A 269 -2.72 -19.11 14.38
CA MET A 269 -4.16 -18.97 14.62
C MET A 269 -4.74 -20.12 15.44
N ALA A 270 -4.22 -21.34 15.28
CA ALA A 270 -4.61 -22.50 16.07
C ALA A 270 -4.01 -22.45 17.50
N TYR A 271 -2.70 -22.32 17.62
CA TYR A 271 -1.99 -22.57 18.90
C TYR A 271 -1.46 -21.31 19.59
N GLY A 272 -1.32 -20.20 18.86
CA GLY A 272 -0.80 -18.94 19.41
C GLY A 272 0.70 -19.03 19.64
N PRO A 273 1.26 -18.38 20.68
CA PRO A 273 2.70 -18.47 20.95
C PRO A 273 3.22 -19.89 21.18
N LEU A 274 2.35 -20.85 21.49
CA LEU A 274 2.72 -22.26 21.56
C LEU A 274 3.29 -22.79 20.23
N SER A 275 2.91 -22.22 19.08
CA SER A 275 3.51 -22.57 17.79
C SER A 275 4.87 -21.90 17.55
N LEU A 276 5.29 -20.96 18.40
CA LEU A 276 6.52 -20.18 18.27
C LEU A 276 7.60 -20.63 19.25
N VAL A 277 7.22 -21.30 20.34
CA VAL A 277 8.12 -21.70 21.43
C VAL A 277 8.58 -23.14 21.25
N GLY A 278 9.85 -23.38 21.59
CA GLY A 278 10.38 -24.74 21.69
C GLY A 278 10.05 -25.39 23.04
N MET A 279 9.76 -24.57 24.06
CA MET A 279 9.47 -24.99 25.42
C MET A 279 8.20 -24.30 25.94
N PRO A 280 7.20 -25.06 26.45
CA PRO A 280 5.98 -24.47 27.01
C PRO A 280 6.24 -23.47 28.14
N GLU A 281 7.31 -23.66 28.92
CA GLU A 281 7.72 -22.80 30.03
C GLU A 281 8.12 -21.38 29.60
N GLN A 282 8.37 -21.15 28.31
CA GLN A 282 8.56 -19.80 27.74
C GLN A 282 7.30 -18.93 27.85
N ILE A 283 6.13 -19.53 28.07
CA ILE A 283 4.87 -18.81 28.20
C ILE A 283 4.57 -18.64 29.70
N THR A 284 4.96 -17.50 30.26
CA THR A 284 4.86 -17.19 31.69
C THR A 284 4.72 -15.69 31.92
N ASP A 285 3.96 -15.29 32.93
CA ASP A 285 3.85 -13.89 33.36
C ASP A 285 5.01 -13.46 34.29
N ASP A 286 5.79 -14.42 34.79
CA ASP A 286 7.04 -14.17 35.52
C ASP A 286 8.24 -14.72 34.72
N PRO A 287 8.97 -13.87 33.97
CA PRO A 287 10.12 -14.32 33.17
C PRO A 287 11.21 -15.04 33.98
N LYS A 288 11.30 -14.77 35.30
CA LYS A 288 12.29 -15.42 36.17
C LYS A 288 12.01 -16.90 36.36
N THR A 289 10.80 -17.38 36.11
CA THR A 289 10.51 -18.82 36.16
C THR A 289 11.19 -19.54 35.01
N TYR A 290 11.13 -18.97 33.80
CA TYR A 290 11.80 -19.54 32.64
C TYR A 290 13.32 -19.46 32.76
N ASP A 291 13.86 -18.38 33.36
CA ASP A 291 15.30 -18.24 33.59
C ASP A 291 15.93 -19.41 34.38
N LYS A 292 15.14 -20.11 35.21
CA LYS A 292 15.60 -21.27 35.99
C LYS A 292 15.68 -22.56 35.18
N VAL A 293 14.88 -22.69 34.13
CA VAL A 293 14.70 -23.93 33.35
C VAL A 293 15.20 -23.81 31.92
N LYS A 294 15.49 -22.59 31.45
CA LYS A 294 15.99 -22.36 30.09
C LYS A 294 17.32 -23.08 29.87
N PRO A 295 17.61 -23.52 28.64
CA PRO A 295 18.84 -24.25 28.35
C PRO A 295 20.09 -23.44 28.75
N LYS A 296 21.09 -24.12 29.33
CA LYS A 296 22.37 -23.50 29.67
C LYS A 296 23.18 -23.28 28.39
N GLY A 297 23.61 -22.04 28.14
CA GLY A 297 24.39 -21.67 26.96
C GLY A 297 24.07 -20.27 26.46
N ASP A 298 24.65 -19.92 25.31
CA ASP A 298 24.30 -18.68 24.62
C ASP A 298 22.99 -18.87 23.84
N LEU A 299 21.94 -18.20 24.30
CA LEU A 299 20.63 -18.25 23.67
C LEU A 299 20.39 -17.06 22.73
N ARG A 300 21.33 -16.11 22.62
CA ARG A 300 21.12 -14.86 21.88
C ARG A 300 20.76 -15.17 20.42
N GLY A 301 19.62 -14.64 19.97
CA GLY A 301 19.14 -14.83 18.60
C GLY A 301 18.33 -16.10 18.36
N LEU A 302 18.18 -16.98 19.35
CA LEU A 302 17.36 -18.19 19.23
C LEU A 302 15.91 -17.94 19.67
N PRO A 303 14.92 -18.69 19.15
CA PRO A 303 13.54 -18.59 19.63
C PRO A 303 13.37 -18.84 21.14
N THR A 304 14.28 -19.61 21.75
CA THR A 304 14.35 -19.86 23.20
C THR A 304 14.82 -18.64 24.00
N ALA A 305 15.26 -17.56 23.36
CA ALA A 305 15.59 -16.30 24.02
C ALA A 305 14.36 -15.47 24.41
N ILE A 306 13.17 -15.82 23.88
CA ILE A 306 11.96 -15.03 24.03
C ILE A 306 11.06 -15.64 25.10
N VAL A 307 10.55 -14.78 25.98
CA VAL A 307 9.50 -15.12 26.94
C VAL A 307 8.23 -14.37 26.55
N TYR A 308 7.12 -15.11 26.48
CA TYR A 308 5.80 -14.58 26.19
C TYR A 308 4.94 -14.56 27.46
N ASN A 309 4.15 -13.51 27.69
CA ASN A 309 3.11 -13.54 28.73
C ASN A 309 2.02 -14.57 28.41
N THR A 310 1.13 -14.87 29.36
CA THR A 310 0.04 -15.84 29.20
C THR A 310 -1.22 -15.25 28.53
N LYS A 311 -1.32 -13.93 28.45
CA LYS A 311 -2.49 -13.19 27.93
C LYS A 311 -2.78 -13.50 26.47
N VAL A 312 -4.02 -13.86 26.13
CA VAL A 312 -4.43 -14.03 24.74
C VAL A 312 -4.88 -12.69 24.14
N VAL A 313 -4.12 -12.21 23.16
CA VAL A 313 -4.33 -10.92 22.47
C VAL A 313 -4.51 -11.06 20.95
N ARG A 314 -4.23 -12.23 20.39
CA ARG A 314 -4.56 -12.55 18.99
C ARG A 314 -6.09 -12.68 18.78
N PRO A 315 -6.58 -12.50 17.54
CA PRO A 315 -7.95 -12.84 17.19
C PRO A 315 -8.26 -14.32 17.46
N LEU A 316 -9.43 -14.60 18.03
CA LEU A 316 -9.93 -15.98 18.16
C LEU A 316 -10.79 -16.29 16.93
N THR A 317 -10.46 -17.37 16.24
CA THR A 317 -11.03 -17.71 14.92
C THR A 317 -11.56 -19.13 14.90
N PRO A 318 -12.43 -19.51 13.95
CA PRO A 318 -12.93 -20.88 13.83
C PRO A 318 -11.83 -21.94 13.67
N VAL A 319 -10.63 -21.55 13.20
CA VAL A 319 -9.45 -22.42 13.14
C VAL A 319 -9.02 -22.91 14.54
N LEU A 320 -9.11 -22.04 15.56
CA LEU A 320 -8.85 -22.43 16.95
C LEU A 320 -9.82 -23.51 17.43
N ASP A 321 -11.11 -23.30 17.18
CA ASP A 321 -12.15 -24.22 17.63
C ASP A 321 -12.04 -25.58 16.94
N LEU A 322 -11.80 -25.57 15.62
CA LEU A 322 -11.54 -26.77 14.83
C LEU A 322 -10.37 -27.59 15.39
N MET A 323 -9.30 -26.92 15.84
CA MET A 323 -8.09 -27.57 16.33
C MET A 323 -8.14 -27.97 17.81
N LYS A 324 -9.05 -27.40 18.60
CA LYS A 324 -9.28 -27.79 20.00
C LYS A 324 -10.06 -29.09 20.13
N GLU A 325 -11.05 -29.30 19.28
CA GLU A 325 -11.87 -30.51 19.31
C GLU A 325 -11.05 -31.72 18.80
N PRO A 326 -11.25 -32.94 19.31
CA PRO A 326 -10.55 -34.12 18.79
C PRO A 326 -11.07 -34.52 17.41
N GLU A 327 -12.40 -34.55 17.25
CA GLU A 327 -13.07 -34.94 16.02
C GLU A 327 -13.12 -33.81 14.99
N VAL A 328 -13.39 -34.17 13.73
CA VAL A 328 -13.56 -33.21 12.63
C VAL A 328 -14.99 -33.32 12.12
N THR A 329 -15.73 -32.22 12.15
CA THR A 329 -17.07 -32.14 11.57
C THR A 329 -17.06 -31.24 10.34
N ASP A 330 -17.91 -31.56 9.36
CA ASP A 330 -18.06 -30.72 8.15
C ASP A 330 -18.47 -29.29 8.51
N GLU A 331 -19.23 -29.10 9.59
CA GLU A 331 -19.64 -27.79 10.09
C GLU A 331 -18.43 -26.95 10.57
N ARG A 332 -17.54 -27.53 11.38
CA ARG A 332 -16.32 -26.84 11.86
C ARG A 332 -15.34 -26.57 10.72
N LEU A 333 -15.18 -27.52 9.80
CA LEU A 333 -14.35 -27.32 8.62
C LEU A 333 -14.89 -26.19 7.76
N ARG A 334 -16.20 -26.17 7.49
CA ARG A 334 -16.83 -25.12 6.69
C ARG A 334 -16.70 -23.77 7.36
N ALA A 335 -16.92 -23.68 8.68
CA ALA A 335 -16.74 -22.43 9.41
C ALA A 335 -15.30 -21.89 9.28
N ALA A 336 -14.28 -22.75 9.31
CA ALA A 336 -12.89 -22.35 9.11
C ALA A 336 -12.60 -21.93 7.65
N VAL A 337 -13.13 -22.67 6.67
CA VAL A 337 -13.01 -22.34 5.24
C VAL A 337 -13.66 -21.00 4.93
N ASP A 338 -14.93 -20.82 5.32
CA ASP A 338 -15.70 -19.62 4.99
C ASP A 338 -15.12 -18.38 5.69
N TYR A 339 -14.68 -18.53 6.95
CA TYR A 339 -13.99 -17.46 7.67
C TYR A 339 -12.70 -17.04 6.97
N LEU A 340 -11.84 -18.00 6.59
CA LEU A 340 -10.57 -17.69 5.93
C LEU A 340 -10.79 -17.10 4.55
N PHE A 341 -11.74 -17.65 3.78
CA PHE A 341 -12.09 -17.13 2.47
C PHE A 341 -12.53 -15.67 2.58
N GLU A 342 -13.45 -15.36 3.50
CA GLU A 342 -13.91 -13.98 3.68
C GLU A 342 -12.81 -13.06 4.21
N ALA A 343 -11.98 -13.53 5.14
CA ALA A 343 -10.89 -12.71 5.68
C ALA A 343 -9.81 -12.37 4.64
N LEU A 344 -9.60 -13.24 3.65
CA LEU A 344 -8.58 -13.06 2.62
C LEU A 344 -9.11 -12.31 1.39
N THR A 345 -10.36 -12.60 0.97
CA THR A 345 -10.99 -12.07 -0.24
C THR A 345 -11.91 -10.86 0.01
N PHE A 346 -12.26 -10.60 1.27
CA PHE A 346 -13.21 -9.56 1.72
C PHE A 346 -14.66 -9.72 1.26
N ARG A 347 -15.01 -10.88 0.70
CA ARG A 347 -16.39 -11.27 0.38
C ARG A 347 -16.66 -12.69 0.89
N PRO A 348 -17.91 -13.03 1.22
CA PRO A 348 -18.25 -14.42 1.51
C PRO A 348 -18.03 -15.30 0.27
N PRO A 349 -17.65 -16.57 0.46
CA PRO A 349 -17.60 -17.52 -0.65
C PRO A 349 -19.01 -17.80 -1.16
N ASN A 350 -19.13 -18.05 -2.46
CA ASN A 350 -20.32 -18.71 -2.99
C ASN A 350 -20.30 -20.20 -2.61
N LYS A 351 -21.44 -20.88 -2.77
CA LYS A 351 -21.56 -22.28 -2.36
C LYS A 351 -20.56 -23.21 -3.07
N PRO A 352 -20.39 -23.17 -4.41
CA PRO A 352 -19.35 -23.94 -5.09
C PRO A 352 -17.93 -23.69 -4.59
N GLU A 353 -17.55 -22.44 -4.29
CA GLU A 353 -16.25 -22.09 -3.72
C GLU A 353 -16.05 -22.74 -2.35
N SER A 354 -17.01 -22.55 -1.44
CA SER A 354 -17.00 -23.13 -0.09
C SER A 354 -16.94 -24.67 -0.14
N ASP A 355 -17.74 -25.30 -1.01
CA ASP A 355 -17.77 -26.76 -1.19
C ASP A 355 -16.42 -27.30 -1.71
N SER A 356 -15.80 -26.59 -2.67
CA SER A 356 -14.52 -26.99 -3.25
C SER A 356 -13.39 -26.95 -2.22
N TYR A 357 -13.29 -25.85 -1.46
CA TYR A 357 -12.29 -25.72 -0.41
C TYR A 357 -12.52 -26.68 0.75
N LEU A 358 -13.78 -26.91 1.14
CA LEU A 358 -14.12 -27.94 2.12
C LEU A 358 -13.62 -29.32 1.68
N GLN A 359 -13.84 -29.68 0.42
CA GLN A 359 -13.37 -30.96 -0.11
C GLN A 359 -11.84 -31.08 -0.10
N ILE A 360 -11.12 -30.02 -0.49
CA ILE A 360 -9.64 -29.97 -0.43
C ILE A 360 -9.15 -30.23 1.00
N VAL A 361 -9.80 -29.64 2.01
CA VAL A 361 -9.42 -29.84 3.41
C VAL A 361 -9.70 -31.27 3.86
N LYS A 362 -10.87 -31.84 3.49
CA LYS A 362 -11.22 -33.23 3.82
C LYS A 362 -10.23 -34.22 3.20
N ASP A 363 -9.89 -34.04 1.93
CA ASP A 363 -8.92 -34.88 1.23
C ASP A 363 -7.52 -34.78 1.84
N SER A 364 -7.13 -33.58 2.28
CA SER A 364 -5.86 -33.35 2.97
C SER A 364 -5.83 -34.07 4.31
N ILE A 365 -6.90 -33.98 5.10
CA ILE A 365 -7.03 -34.69 6.40
C ILE A 365 -6.99 -36.20 6.19
N ALA A 366 -7.67 -36.72 5.17
CA ALA A 366 -7.66 -38.15 4.87
C ALA A 366 -6.26 -38.69 4.52
N LYS A 367 -5.39 -37.85 3.96
CA LYS A 367 -4.04 -38.23 3.52
C LYS A 367 -2.98 -38.14 4.62
N VAL A 368 -2.99 -37.06 5.41
CA VAL A 368 -1.90 -36.74 6.36
C VAL A 368 -2.38 -36.58 7.80
N GLY A 369 -3.65 -36.89 8.08
CA GLY A 369 -4.26 -36.74 9.39
C GLY A 369 -4.72 -35.31 9.69
N LYS A 370 -5.43 -35.15 10.81
CA LYS A 370 -6.09 -33.87 11.17
C LYS A 370 -5.11 -32.69 11.24
N LYS A 371 -4.02 -32.83 12.00
CA LYS A 371 -3.12 -31.71 12.31
C LYS A 371 -2.49 -31.11 11.07
N ASP A 372 -1.85 -31.95 10.25
CA ASP A 372 -1.16 -31.48 9.04
C ASP A 372 -2.15 -31.25 7.89
N GLY A 373 -3.21 -32.05 7.82
CA GLY A 373 -4.22 -31.97 6.77
C GLY A 373 -5.07 -30.70 6.83
N VAL A 374 -5.43 -30.23 8.03
CA VAL A 374 -6.10 -28.92 8.20
C VAL A 374 -5.19 -27.79 7.73
N MET A 375 -3.92 -27.79 8.14
CA MET A 375 -2.98 -26.72 7.76
C MET A 375 -2.74 -26.69 6.26
N MET A 376 -2.46 -27.87 5.66
CA MET A 376 -2.24 -28.00 4.22
C MET A 376 -3.49 -27.62 3.42
N GLY A 377 -4.66 -28.12 3.83
CA GLY A 377 -5.92 -27.86 3.14
C GLY A 377 -6.32 -26.40 3.19
N LEU A 378 -6.31 -25.77 4.37
CA LEU A 378 -6.69 -24.36 4.53
C LEU A 378 -5.68 -23.40 3.91
N SER A 379 -4.40 -23.78 3.80
CA SER A 379 -3.38 -22.96 3.13
C SER A 379 -3.72 -22.72 1.65
N SER A 380 -4.48 -23.62 1.02
CA SER A 380 -4.91 -23.44 -0.38
C SER A 380 -5.80 -22.21 -0.60
N VAL A 381 -6.53 -21.74 0.43
CA VAL A 381 -7.37 -20.54 0.35
C VAL A 381 -6.52 -19.27 0.18
N PHE A 382 -5.28 -19.27 0.68
CA PHE A 382 -4.34 -18.15 0.50
C PHE A 382 -3.84 -18.02 -0.94
N LEU A 383 -4.04 -19.05 -1.77
CA LEU A 383 -3.75 -19.02 -3.21
C LEU A 383 -4.98 -18.69 -4.06
N ASP A 384 -6.14 -18.41 -3.44
CA ASP A 384 -7.32 -17.98 -4.17
C ASP A 384 -7.02 -16.71 -4.99
N ARG A 385 -7.61 -16.60 -6.17
CA ARG A 385 -7.45 -15.43 -7.05
C ARG A 385 -7.83 -14.15 -6.30
N ASP A 386 -8.95 -14.14 -5.58
CA ASP A 386 -9.48 -12.94 -4.92
C ASP A 386 -8.73 -12.61 -3.62
N ALA A 387 -7.92 -13.54 -3.11
CA ALA A 387 -6.99 -13.29 -2.00
C ALA A 387 -5.74 -12.51 -2.46
N LEU A 388 -5.30 -12.76 -3.70
CA LEU A 388 -4.06 -12.20 -4.26
C LEU A 388 -4.31 -11.06 -5.25
N PHE A 389 -5.54 -10.95 -5.74
CA PHE A 389 -5.96 -9.99 -6.74
C PHE A 389 -7.33 -9.38 -6.42
N ARG A 390 -7.58 -8.17 -6.91
CA ARG A 390 -8.89 -7.51 -6.94
C ARG A 390 -9.48 -7.63 -8.35
N PRO A 391 -10.46 -8.51 -8.58
CA PRO A 391 -11.15 -8.57 -9.87
C PRO A 391 -12.10 -7.38 -10.06
N GLU A 392 -12.12 -6.83 -11.27
CA GLU A 392 -13.12 -5.91 -11.80
C GLU A 392 -13.51 -6.44 -13.19
N LEU A 393 -14.24 -7.56 -13.21
CA LEU A 393 -14.48 -8.38 -14.39
C LEU A 393 -15.80 -8.07 -15.09
N VAL A 394 -16.71 -7.33 -14.43
CA VAL A 394 -18.02 -6.93 -14.97
C VAL A 394 -18.79 -8.13 -15.54
N GLU A 395 -18.78 -9.26 -14.83
CA GLU A 395 -19.42 -10.50 -15.28
C GLU A 395 -20.95 -10.36 -15.42
N GLY A 396 -21.54 -9.39 -14.71
CA GLY A 396 -22.96 -9.03 -14.79
C GLY A 396 -23.19 -7.57 -15.17
N GLY A 397 -24.38 -7.29 -15.73
CA GLY A 397 -24.82 -5.93 -16.09
C GLY A 397 -25.18 -5.80 -17.57
N LYS A 398 -25.81 -4.67 -17.92
CA LYS A 398 -26.12 -4.33 -19.32
C LYS A 398 -25.12 -3.28 -19.80
N PRO A 399 -24.45 -3.50 -20.95
CA PRO A 399 -23.62 -2.46 -21.54
C PRO A 399 -24.48 -1.27 -21.97
N ASP A 400 -23.93 -0.06 -21.82
CA ASP A 400 -24.50 1.13 -22.44
C ASP A 400 -24.14 1.24 -23.92
N GLU A 401 -24.52 2.35 -24.57
CA GLU A 401 -24.25 2.60 -25.99
C GLU A 401 -22.76 2.60 -26.37
N HIS A 402 -21.87 2.79 -25.38
CA HIS A 402 -20.42 2.76 -25.55
C HIS A 402 -19.81 1.42 -25.12
N GLY A 403 -20.62 0.40 -24.82
CA GLY A 403 -20.16 -0.91 -24.37
C GLY A 403 -19.68 -0.94 -22.91
N ARG A 404 -19.95 0.11 -22.12
CA ARG A 404 -19.49 0.22 -20.74
C ARG A 404 -20.47 -0.48 -19.81
N VAL A 405 -19.94 -1.22 -18.83
CA VAL A 405 -20.74 -1.91 -17.82
C VAL A 405 -20.39 -1.33 -16.45
N MET A 406 -21.40 -0.96 -15.67
CA MET A 406 -21.21 -0.55 -14.27
C MET A 406 -20.92 -1.80 -13.43
N LEU A 407 -19.81 -1.79 -12.67
CA LEU A 407 -19.56 -2.82 -11.66
C LEU A 407 -20.74 -2.89 -10.68
N GLN A 408 -21.02 -4.07 -10.12
CA GLN A 408 -22.18 -4.27 -9.24
C GLN A 408 -21.79 -5.00 -7.95
N ASP A 409 -22.56 -4.74 -6.91
CA ASP A 409 -22.56 -5.46 -5.64
C ASP A 409 -21.15 -5.60 -5.05
N TRP A 410 -20.63 -6.82 -4.90
CA TRP A 410 -19.32 -7.07 -4.29
C TRP A 410 -18.18 -6.48 -5.12
N GLU A 411 -18.21 -6.52 -6.45
CA GLU A 411 -17.13 -5.94 -7.26
C GLU A 411 -17.06 -4.42 -7.06
N LEU A 412 -18.20 -3.73 -7.10
CA LEU A 412 -18.24 -2.28 -6.93
C LEU A 412 -17.95 -1.86 -5.49
N GLY A 413 -18.54 -2.54 -4.52
CA GLY A 413 -18.32 -2.28 -3.11
C GLY A 413 -16.88 -2.50 -2.69
N LEU A 414 -16.24 -3.58 -3.17
CA LEU A 414 -14.81 -3.80 -2.93
C LEU A 414 -13.96 -2.78 -3.67
N ALA A 415 -14.30 -2.38 -4.90
CA ALA A 415 -13.58 -1.32 -5.59
C ALA A 415 -13.57 0.00 -4.80
N VAL A 416 -14.73 0.40 -4.24
CA VAL A 416 -14.85 1.55 -3.33
C VAL A 416 -14.03 1.36 -2.06
N ASN A 417 -14.15 0.19 -1.41
CA ASN A 417 -13.39 -0.10 -0.19
C ASN A 417 -11.88 -0.05 -0.43
N HIS A 418 -11.37 -0.70 -1.48
CA HIS A 418 -9.95 -0.73 -1.81
C HIS A 418 -9.38 0.64 -2.21
N ALA A 419 -10.22 1.58 -2.63
CA ALA A 419 -9.80 2.95 -2.94
C ALA A 419 -9.37 3.71 -1.67
N LEU A 420 -9.92 3.35 -0.50
CA LEU A 420 -9.70 4.07 0.76
C LEU A 420 -9.00 3.22 1.84
N CYS A 421 -9.28 1.92 1.88
CA CYS A 421 -8.92 1.02 2.97
C CYS A 421 -8.00 -0.13 2.50
N TYR A 422 -7.26 -0.72 3.45
CA TYR A 422 -6.53 -1.98 3.25
C TYR A 422 -7.26 -3.20 3.81
N ILE A 423 -8.19 -2.97 4.72
CA ILE A 423 -8.96 -3.99 5.44
C ILE A 423 -10.36 -4.14 4.83
N LYS A 424 -11.11 -5.14 5.31
CA LYS A 424 -12.45 -5.46 4.82
C LYS A 424 -13.42 -4.27 4.92
N PRO A 425 -14.47 -4.23 4.07
CA PRO A 425 -15.54 -3.24 4.17
C PRO A 425 -16.10 -3.13 5.59
N ASP A 426 -16.49 -1.92 5.97
CA ASP A 426 -17.29 -1.73 7.17
C ASP A 426 -18.68 -2.35 7.03
N GLU A 427 -19.38 -2.52 8.15
CA GLU A 427 -20.67 -3.21 8.16
C GLU A 427 -21.73 -2.48 7.32
N THR A 428 -21.65 -1.15 7.25
CA THR A 428 -22.60 -0.33 6.48
C THR A 428 -22.44 -0.56 4.98
N LEU A 429 -21.20 -0.54 4.47
CA LEU A 429 -20.91 -0.83 3.07
C LEU A 429 -21.24 -2.30 2.74
N ARG A 430 -20.91 -3.23 3.65
CA ARG A 430 -21.28 -4.64 3.50
C ARG A 430 -22.79 -4.80 3.33
N GLN A 431 -23.58 -4.18 4.19
CA GLN A 431 -25.04 -4.25 4.11
C GLN A 431 -25.55 -3.62 2.81
N ALA A 432 -24.99 -2.47 2.39
CA ALA A 432 -25.36 -1.85 1.11
C ALA A 432 -25.07 -2.76 -0.09
N ILE A 433 -23.97 -3.51 -0.08
CA ILE A 433 -23.66 -4.51 -1.11
C ILE A 433 -24.72 -5.61 -1.13
N VAL A 434 -25.02 -6.21 0.03
CA VAL A 434 -25.97 -7.34 0.14
C VAL A 434 -27.40 -6.90 -0.22
N ASP A 435 -27.78 -5.67 0.10
CA ASP A 435 -29.09 -5.08 -0.25
C ASP A 435 -29.22 -4.74 -1.75
N GLY A 436 -28.16 -4.89 -2.54
CA GLY A 436 -28.13 -4.47 -3.95
C GLY A 436 -28.12 -2.94 -4.12
N ARG A 437 -27.68 -2.20 -3.10
CA ARG A 437 -27.52 -0.74 -3.08
C ARG A 437 -26.11 -0.30 -3.47
N MET A 438 -25.44 -1.09 -4.31
CA MET A 438 -24.14 -0.81 -4.93
C MET A 438 -24.20 -1.12 -6.42
N ARG A 439 -25.06 -0.41 -7.16
CA ARG A 439 -25.27 -0.66 -8.61
C ARG A 439 -25.33 0.60 -9.47
N THR A 440 -25.40 1.77 -8.84
CA THR A 440 -25.60 3.07 -9.52
C THR A 440 -24.53 4.08 -9.15
N ARG A 441 -24.46 5.20 -9.89
CA ARG A 441 -23.53 6.30 -9.57
C ARG A 441 -23.91 7.00 -8.26
N GLU A 442 -25.20 7.06 -7.99
CA GLU A 442 -25.79 7.62 -6.78
C GLU A 442 -25.41 6.78 -5.55
N ASP A 443 -25.39 5.46 -5.69
CA ASP A 443 -24.91 4.55 -4.64
C ASP A 443 -23.43 4.80 -4.32
N VAL A 444 -22.59 4.88 -5.35
CA VAL A 444 -21.16 5.16 -5.17
C VAL A 444 -20.97 6.50 -4.49
N LYS A 445 -21.66 7.56 -4.94
CA LYS A 445 -21.58 8.88 -4.33
C LYS A 445 -21.98 8.82 -2.85
N ARG A 446 -23.10 8.16 -2.52
CA ARG A 446 -23.57 8.01 -1.14
C ARG A 446 -22.53 7.36 -0.25
N GLU A 447 -22.00 6.20 -0.65
CA GLU A 447 -21.03 5.46 0.18
C GLU A 447 -19.66 6.13 0.25
N VAL A 448 -19.16 6.69 -0.86
CA VAL A 448 -17.88 7.41 -0.87
C VAL A 448 -17.96 8.66 0.00
N THR A 449 -19.02 9.47 -0.11
CA THR A 449 -19.21 10.65 0.74
C THR A 449 -19.28 10.24 2.21
N ARG A 450 -20.10 9.24 2.56
CA ARG A 450 -20.17 8.71 3.93
C ARG A 450 -18.80 8.28 4.45
N MET A 451 -18.06 7.51 3.65
CA MET A 451 -16.76 6.98 4.05
C MET A 451 -15.70 8.08 4.20
N LEU A 452 -15.77 9.14 3.41
CA LEU A 452 -14.86 10.28 3.52
C LEU A 452 -15.20 11.17 4.73
N ASP A 453 -16.49 11.41 4.99
CA ASP A 453 -16.96 12.25 6.10
C ASP A 453 -16.84 11.58 7.48
N ASP A 454 -16.79 10.25 7.54
CA ASP A 454 -16.60 9.51 8.78
C ASP A 454 -15.12 9.38 9.13
N ASP A 455 -14.63 10.26 9.98
CA ASP A 455 -13.24 10.24 10.45
C ASP A 455 -12.85 8.96 11.19
N SER A 456 -13.80 8.21 11.75
CA SER A 456 -13.51 6.95 12.45
C SER A 456 -13.07 5.83 11.50
N ILE A 457 -13.39 5.94 10.21
CA ILE A 457 -12.94 5.00 9.19
C ILE A 457 -11.49 5.33 8.82
N ARG A 458 -10.58 4.39 9.09
CA ARG A 458 -9.17 4.56 8.75
C ARG A 458 -8.96 4.47 7.24
N LYS A 459 -8.41 5.53 6.63
CA LYS A 459 -8.23 5.71 5.18
C LYS A 459 -6.75 5.75 4.73
N PRO A 460 -5.96 4.68 4.96
CA PRO A 460 -4.52 4.69 4.75
C PRO A 460 -4.10 4.84 3.28
N ARG A 461 -5.02 4.57 2.32
CA ARG A 461 -4.77 4.74 0.89
C ARG A 461 -4.55 6.19 0.48
N VAL A 462 -5.12 7.14 1.22
CA VAL A 462 -4.93 8.57 0.96
C VAL A 462 -3.45 8.93 1.10
N LEU A 463 -2.81 8.56 2.22
CA LEU A 463 -1.37 8.76 2.38
C LEU A 463 -0.54 7.91 1.40
N GLN A 464 -0.97 6.68 1.12
CA GLN A 464 -0.29 5.85 0.12
C GLN A 464 -0.23 6.53 -1.25
N PHE A 465 -1.30 7.22 -1.66
CA PHE A 465 -1.31 7.97 -2.92
C PHE A 465 -0.19 9.02 -2.94
N PHE A 466 -0.02 9.80 -1.87
CA PHE A 466 1.04 10.82 -1.82
C PHE A 466 2.44 10.21 -1.76
N ARG A 467 2.62 9.10 -1.04
CA ARG A 467 3.87 8.34 -1.05
C ARG A 467 4.20 7.84 -2.45
N ASP A 468 3.26 7.22 -3.14
CA ASP A 468 3.47 6.74 -4.51
C ASP A 468 3.61 7.88 -5.53
N TYR A 469 2.97 9.02 -5.32
CA TYR A 469 3.04 10.16 -6.25
C TYR A 469 4.37 10.91 -6.16
N PHE A 470 4.89 11.10 -4.95
CA PHE A 470 6.13 11.87 -4.71
C PHE A 470 7.36 10.99 -4.42
N ASP A 471 7.17 9.70 -4.14
CA ASP A 471 8.20 8.73 -3.72
C ASP A 471 9.05 9.23 -2.52
N TYR A 472 8.50 10.09 -1.65
CA TYR A 472 9.25 10.67 -0.53
C TYR A 472 9.62 9.63 0.54
N ASP A 473 8.83 8.56 0.69
CA ASP A 473 9.10 7.45 1.60
C ASP A 473 10.35 6.64 1.19
N LEU A 474 10.81 6.81 -0.05
CA LEU A 474 12.06 6.25 -0.56
C LEU A 474 13.28 7.14 -0.32
N GLY A 475 13.11 8.24 0.44
CA GLY A 475 14.17 9.21 0.72
C GLY A 475 15.48 8.57 1.23
N GLY A 476 15.40 7.52 2.05
CA GLY A 476 16.58 6.80 2.55
C GLY A 476 17.35 6.02 1.48
N TYR A 477 16.72 5.66 0.36
CA TYR A 477 17.38 4.97 -0.76
C TYR A 477 17.84 5.93 -1.85
N ILE A 478 17.22 7.11 -1.95
CA ILE A 478 17.43 8.07 -3.05
C ILE A 478 18.34 9.23 -2.62
N CYS A 479 18.27 9.68 -1.37
CA CYS A 479 19.03 10.83 -0.89
C CYS A 479 20.53 10.51 -0.85
N LYS A 480 21.31 11.21 -1.68
CA LYS A 480 22.77 11.02 -1.77
C LYS A 480 23.58 12.12 -1.08
N ASP A 481 22.92 13.15 -0.52
CA ASP A 481 23.61 14.25 0.16
C ASP A 481 23.93 13.92 1.62
N THR A 482 24.81 12.93 1.78
CA THR A 482 25.34 12.53 3.09
C THR A 482 26.13 13.63 3.78
N ARG A 483 26.59 14.65 3.04
CA ARG A 483 27.35 15.78 3.60
C ARG A 483 26.43 16.76 4.32
N ALA A 484 25.31 17.13 3.71
CA ALA A 484 24.29 17.96 4.36
C ALA A 484 23.76 17.28 5.63
N LEU A 485 23.45 15.98 5.54
CA LEU A 485 22.98 15.22 6.70
C LEU A 485 24.07 15.07 7.79
N ALA A 486 25.35 14.95 7.42
CA ALA A 486 26.43 14.91 8.42
C ALA A 486 26.63 16.25 9.15
N ALA A 487 26.33 17.37 8.50
CA ALA A 487 26.47 18.71 9.09
C ALA A 487 25.50 18.94 10.27
N THR A 488 24.38 18.24 10.29
CA THR A 488 23.39 18.29 11.38
C THR A 488 23.76 17.41 12.58
N GLY A 489 24.78 16.56 12.44
CA GLY A 489 25.28 15.67 13.51
C GLY A 489 24.94 14.19 13.32
N VAL A 490 24.20 13.82 12.27
CA VAL A 490 23.95 12.41 11.93
C VAL A 490 25.24 11.76 11.42
N ALA A 491 25.52 10.53 11.88
CA ALA A 491 26.68 9.80 11.39
C ALA A 491 26.47 9.37 9.93
N SER A 492 27.42 9.68 9.04
CA SER A 492 27.43 9.20 7.66
C SER A 492 27.91 7.74 7.50
N ARG A 493 28.13 7.04 8.62
CA ARG A 493 28.61 5.64 8.66
C ARG A 493 27.48 4.68 9.01
N GLY A 494 27.46 3.53 8.32
CA GLY A 494 26.54 2.43 8.61
C GLY A 494 25.07 2.78 8.33
N GLU A 495 24.16 2.19 9.12
CA GLU A 495 22.71 2.33 8.95
C GLU A 495 22.13 3.68 9.37
N SER A 496 22.93 4.53 10.03
CA SER A 496 22.45 5.78 10.65
C SER A 496 21.83 6.75 9.63
N HIS A 497 22.34 6.77 8.40
CA HIS A 497 21.77 7.54 7.30
C HIS A 497 20.35 7.07 6.95
N TYR A 498 20.18 5.77 6.74
CA TYR A 498 18.88 5.19 6.38
C TYR A 498 17.84 5.41 7.47
N ARG A 499 18.22 5.17 8.73
CA ARG A 499 17.33 5.40 9.88
C ARG A 499 16.86 6.84 9.93
N ALA A 500 17.80 7.78 9.82
CA ALA A 500 17.43 9.18 9.81
C ALA A 500 16.44 9.50 8.68
N MET A 501 16.79 9.15 7.44
CA MET A 501 15.92 9.46 6.30
C MET A 501 14.53 8.78 6.39
N PHE A 502 14.42 7.56 6.93
CA PHE A 502 13.13 6.89 7.10
C PHE A 502 12.33 7.43 8.28
N ASP A 503 12.98 7.89 9.35
CA ASP A 503 12.31 8.52 10.48
C ASP A 503 11.62 9.83 10.05
N ALA A 504 12.24 10.60 9.14
CA ALA A 504 11.67 11.83 8.59
C ALA A 504 10.39 11.62 7.76
N THR A 505 10.14 10.39 7.27
CA THR A 505 8.93 10.05 6.51
C THR A 505 7.68 10.30 7.35
N ALA A 506 7.69 9.95 8.64
CA ALA A 506 6.53 10.12 9.51
C ALA A 506 6.16 11.60 9.71
N SER A 507 7.17 12.47 9.84
CA SER A 507 6.97 13.92 9.91
C SER A 507 6.44 14.50 8.61
N THR A 508 6.88 13.96 7.47
CA THR A 508 6.37 14.33 6.13
C THR A 508 4.92 13.86 5.94
N ASP A 509 4.59 12.63 6.33
CA ASP A 509 3.21 12.13 6.34
C ASP A 509 2.32 13.06 7.14
N ARG A 510 2.77 13.49 8.34
CA ARG A 510 1.99 14.38 9.19
C ARG A 510 1.80 15.77 8.56
N LEU A 511 2.80 16.30 7.87
CA LEU A 511 2.65 17.54 7.12
C LEU A 511 1.57 17.38 6.04
N ILE A 512 1.60 16.28 5.28
CA ILE A 512 0.60 15.98 4.25
C ILE A 512 -0.80 15.91 4.84
N GLU A 513 -0.99 15.22 5.97
CA GLU A 513 -2.28 15.18 6.66
C GLU A 513 -2.79 16.56 7.06
N LEU A 514 -1.91 17.46 7.54
CA LEU A 514 -2.30 18.82 7.91
C LEU A 514 -2.72 19.63 6.68
N VAL A 515 -1.99 19.51 5.56
CA VAL A 515 -2.38 20.17 4.29
C VAL A 515 -3.69 19.60 3.75
N LEU A 516 -3.91 18.29 3.87
CA LEU A 516 -5.16 17.64 3.48
C LEU A 516 -6.34 18.11 4.33
N ALA A 517 -6.15 18.27 5.64
CA ALA A 517 -7.19 18.80 6.53
C ALA A 517 -7.57 20.25 6.20
N GLU A 518 -6.68 21.01 5.57
CA GLU A 518 -6.96 22.38 5.08
C GLU A 518 -7.74 22.37 3.76
N ASP A 519 -7.62 21.29 2.96
CA ASP A 519 -8.27 21.02 1.67
C ASP A 519 -8.29 22.23 0.70
N LYS A 520 -7.14 22.90 0.56
CA LYS A 520 -7.00 24.09 -0.30
C LYS A 520 -5.76 23.99 -1.16
N ASN A 521 -5.95 23.88 -2.48
CA ASN A 521 -4.86 23.78 -3.46
C ASN A 521 -3.79 22.75 -3.05
N VAL A 522 -4.22 21.60 -2.53
CA VAL A 522 -3.36 20.62 -1.81
C VAL A 522 -2.03 20.37 -2.51
N LEU A 523 -2.03 20.04 -3.80
CA LEU A 523 -0.80 19.77 -4.55
C LEU A 523 0.13 20.98 -4.66
N LYS A 524 -0.43 22.18 -4.88
CA LYS A 524 0.36 23.41 -4.92
C LYS A 524 0.99 23.69 -3.56
N GLU A 525 0.20 23.61 -2.49
CA GLU A 525 0.70 23.82 -1.13
C GLU A 525 1.80 22.82 -0.79
N LEU A 526 1.63 21.53 -1.08
CA LEU A 526 2.67 20.51 -0.85
C LEU A 526 3.97 20.79 -1.63
N LEU A 527 3.88 21.35 -2.84
CA LEU A 527 5.04 21.66 -3.68
C LEU A 527 5.74 22.97 -3.30
N THR A 528 5.04 23.91 -2.66
CA THR A 528 5.58 25.26 -2.37
C THR A 528 5.73 25.60 -0.90
N THR A 529 5.14 24.79 -0.01
CA THR A 529 5.14 25.04 1.44
C THR A 529 6.56 25.09 2.00
N GLN A 530 6.77 26.00 2.95
CA GLN A 530 7.97 26.04 3.81
C GLN A 530 7.68 25.49 5.22
N ARG A 531 6.45 25.01 5.46
CA ARG A 531 6.06 24.41 6.73
C ARG A 531 6.71 23.05 6.88
N VAL A 532 7.13 22.75 8.09
CA VAL A 532 7.66 21.45 8.48
C VAL A 532 6.99 21.00 9.78
N VAL A 533 6.78 19.70 9.91
CA VAL A 533 6.42 19.09 11.19
C VAL A 533 7.72 18.61 11.82
N ALA A 534 8.03 19.07 13.03
CA ALA A 534 9.25 18.70 13.73
C ALA A 534 8.90 18.02 15.05
N THR A 535 9.46 16.85 15.26
CA THR A 535 9.45 16.10 16.51
C THR A 535 10.81 16.22 17.21
N LYS A 536 10.92 15.74 18.46
CA LYS A 536 12.23 15.69 19.16
C LYS A 536 13.27 14.86 18.39
N ASN A 537 12.83 13.86 17.63
CA ASN A 537 13.71 13.02 16.82
C ASN A 537 14.19 13.74 15.55
N ASP A 538 13.52 14.82 15.14
CA ASP A 538 13.85 15.61 13.95
C ASP A 538 14.86 16.74 14.21
N ASN A 539 15.34 16.86 15.44
CA ASN A 539 16.42 17.80 15.79
C ASN A 539 17.68 17.58 14.91
N THR A 540 17.85 16.38 14.39
CA THR A 540 18.90 16.02 13.44
C THR A 540 18.64 16.49 12.00
N TYR A 541 17.46 16.96 11.61
CA TYR A 541 17.24 17.54 10.27
C TYR A 541 17.25 19.06 10.30
N PHE A 542 16.66 19.65 11.33
CA PHE A 542 16.50 21.09 11.46
C PHE A 542 17.57 21.75 12.36
N GLY A 543 18.41 20.94 12.99
CA GLY A 543 19.49 21.40 13.86
C GLY A 543 20.85 21.49 13.17
N ARG A 544 21.82 22.00 13.92
CA ARG A 544 23.25 21.99 13.56
C ARG A 544 24.07 21.42 14.70
N LYS A 545 25.24 20.87 14.37
CA LYS A 545 26.19 20.47 15.40
C LYS A 545 26.64 21.70 16.21
N HIS A 546 26.60 21.59 17.54
CA HIS A 546 27.14 22.61 18.44
C HIS A 546 28.64 22.82 18.18
N THR A 547 29.12 24.06 18.27
CA THR A 547 30.55 24.36 18.32
C THR A 547 31.18 23.77 19.59
N LYS A 548 32.51 23.75 19.69
CA LYS A 548 33.18 23.22 20.90
C LYS A 548 32.78 24.01 22.15
N GLU A 549 32.65 25.32 22.01
CA GLU A 549 32.25 26.23 23.09
C GLU A 549 30.80 25.96 23.52
N GLU A 550 29.90 25.79 22.55
CA GLU A 550 28.50 25.44 22.80
C GLU A 550 28.34 24.05 23.41
N GLN A 551 29.20 23.09 23.05
CA GLN A 551 29.21 21.76 23.68
C GLN A 551 29.63 21.84 25.14
N VAL A 552 30.69 22.59 25.45
CA VAL A 552 31.15 22.79 26.84
C VAL A 552 30.06 23.48 27.66
N ALA A 553 29.44 24.53 27.10
CA ALA A 553 28.32 25.22 27.75
C ALA A 553 27.10 24.30 27.95
N ALA A 554 26.75 23.48 26.96
CA ALA A 554 25.63 22.54 27.06
C ALA A 554 25.90 21.43 28.10
N ILE A 555 27.12 20.90 28.18
CA ILE A 555 27.52 19.92 29.19
C ILE A 555 27.43 20.55 30.59
N ALA A 556 27.94 21.77 30.75
CA ALA A 556 27.85 22.49 32.03
C ALA A 556 26.39 22.77 32.43
N ALA A 557 25.55 23.19 31.49
CA ALA A 557 24.12 23.42 31.71
C ALA A 557 23.38 22.11 32.04
N LYS A 558 23.69 21.00 31.35
CA LYS A 558 23.13 19.69 31.63
C LYS A 558 23.50 19.22 33.03
N LYS A 559 24.78 19.31 33.41
CA LYS A 559 25.26 18.95 34.75
C LYS A 559 24.56 19.79 35.83
N LYS A 560 24.40 21.10 35.58
CA LYS A 560 23.66 21.97 36.50
C LYS A 560 22.18 21.58 36.61
N ALA A 561 21.53 21.25 35.50
CA ALA A 561 20.14 20.79 35.50
C ALA A 561 19.97 19.45 36.22
N GLU A 562 20.89 18.51 36.01
CA GLU A 562 20.93 17.22 36.73
C GLU A 562 21.16 17.43 38.24
N GLU A 563 22.04 18.36 38.62
CA GLU A 563 22.25 18.74 40.02
C GLU A 563 21.00 19.40 40.64
N GLU A 564 20.33 20.29 39.92
CA GLU A 564 19.07 20.93 40.35
C GLU A 564 17.92 19.92 40.46
N GLU A 565 17.82 18.98 39.53
CA GLU A 565 16.82 17.90 39.55
C GLU A 565 17.08 16.93 40.70
N ALA A 566 18.33 16.52 40.92
CA ALA A 566 18.71 15.71 42.08
C ALA A 566 18.40 16.43 43.41
N GLN A 567 18.60 17.74 43.48
CA GLN A 567 18.22 18.53 44.66
C GLN A 567 16.69 18.57 44.85
N LYS A 568 15.91 18.73 43.78
CA LYS A 568 14.44 18.68 43.83
C LYS A 568 13.94 17.31 44.27
N GLU A 569 14.49 16.23 43.73
CA GLU A 569 14.13 14.86 44.12
C GLU A 569 14.44 14.59 45.59
N VAL A 570 15.60 15.06 46.10
CA VAL A 570 15.94 14.97 47.53
C VAL A 570 14.98 15.77 48.40
N ALA A 571 14.57 16.97 47.96
CA ALA A 571 13.60 17.80 48.68
C ALA A 571 12.19 17.19 48.68
N GLU A 572 11.75 16.63 47.55
CA GLU A 572 10.49 15.89 47.42
C GLU A 572 10.49 14.67 48.34
N LEU A 573 11.57 13.89 48.34
CA LEU A 573 11.74 12.73 49.22
C LEU A 573 11.65 13.12 50.71
N LYS A 574 12.28 14.23 51.09
CA LYS A 574 12.23 14.75 52.46
C LYS A 574 10.81 15.14 52.87
N THR A 575 10.07 15.75 51.95
CA THR A 575 8.66 16.16 52.17
C THR A 575 7.77 14.94 52.33
N LEU A 576 7.88 13.96 51.41
CA LEU A 576 7.14 12.70 51.48
C LEU A 576 7.44 11.92 52.76
N LYS A 577 8.69 11.87 53.22
CA LYS A 577 9.05 11.24 54.52
C LYS A 577 8.40 11.93 55.71
N ALA A 578 8.35 13.26 55.71
CA ALA A 578 7.69 14.01 56.78
C ALA A 578 6.17 13.79 56.78
N GLU A 579 5.53 13.76 55.61
CA GLU A 579 4.10 13.49 55.46
C GLU A 579 3.72 12.07 55.90
N VAL A 580 4.51 11.06 55.49
CA VAL A 580 4.33 9.67 55.92
C VAL A 580 4.49 9.56 57.43
N ALA A 581 5.52 10.15 58.04
CA ALA A 581 5.71 10.11 59.49
C ALA A 581 4.57 10.79 60.27
N ALA A 582 4.03 11.91 59.76
CA ALA A 582 2.88 12.58 60.36
C ALA A 582 1.59 11.75 60.26
N LEU A 583 1.39 11.07 59.12
CA LEU A 583 0.26 10.16 58.91
C LEU A 583 0.38 8.88 59.74
N GLU A 584 1.59 8.33 59.91
CA GLU A 584 1.86 7.21 60.82
C GLU A 584 1.54 7.56 62.27
N ALA A 585 1.93 8.76 62.73
CA ALA A 585 1.57 9.25 64.06
C ALA A 585 0.05 9.38 64.23
N LYS A 586 -0.66 9.95 63.25
CA LYS A 586 -2.14 10.05 63.27
C LYS A 586 -2.84 8.70 63.29
N VAL A 587 -2.37 7.74 62.49
CA VAL A 587 -2.94 6.38 62.45
C VAL A 587 -2.65 5.63 63.76
N LYS A 588 -1.51 5.91 64.40
CA LYS A 588 -1.16 5.34 65.71
C LYS A 588 -2.05 5.90 66.84
N ASP A 589 -2.34 7.20 66.81
CA ASP A 589 -3.19 7.87 67.82
C ASP A 589 -4.70 7.58 67.61
N ASN A 590 -5.14 7.32 66.38
CA ASN A 590 -6.51 6.93 66.07
C ASN A 590 -6.57 5.80 65.01
N PRO A 591 -6.50 4.53 65.45
CA PRO A 591 -6.45 3.38 64.56
C PRO A 591 -7.71 3.16 63.72
N GLU A 592 -8.85 3.77 64.05
CA GLU A 592 -10.11 3.61 63.31
C GLU A 592 -10.32 4.67 62.21
N ASP A 593 -9.43 5.67 62.09
CA ASP A 593 -9.50 6.69 61.04
C ASP A 593 -9.12 6.10 59.66
N LYS A 594 -10.14 5.58 58.98
CA LYS A 594 -10.03 5.02 57.62
C LYS A 594 -9.50 6.02 56.59
N ALA A 595 -9.71 7.33 56.78
CA ALA A 595 -9.21 8.35 55.86
C ALA A 595 -7.70 8.55 56.05
N ALA A 596 -7.21 8.55 57.29
CA ALA A 596 -5.78 8.59 57.60
C ALA A 596 -5.05 7.32 57.11
N GLN A 597 -5.63 6.13 57.29
CA GLN A 597 -5.04 4.87 56.78
C GLN A 597 -4.92 4.83 55.25
N LYS A 598 -5.97 5.28 54.53
CA LYS A 598 -5.94 5.35 53.07
C LYS A 598 -4.89 6.35 52.57
N SER A 599 -4.79 7.51 53.22
CA SER A 599 -3.80 8.54 52.89
C SER A 599 -2.38 8.08 53.17
N LEU A 600 -2.15 7.38 54.29
CA LEU A 600 -0.87 6.75 54.61
C LEU A 600 -0.46 5.74 53.54
N THR A 601 -1.37 4.84 53.17
CA THR A 601 -1.10 3.81 52.14
C THR A 601 -0.72 4.42 50.79
N GLN A 602 -1.38 5.52 50.41
CA GLN A 602 -1.09 6.25 49.18
C GLN A 602 0.27 6.96 49.25
N GLN A 603 0.55 7.68 50.33
CA GLN A 603 1.81 8.41 50.50
C GLN A 603 3.02 7.48 50.68
N SER A 604 2.87 6.36 51.37
CA SER A 604 3.91 5.33 51.47
C SER A 604 4.22 4.69 50.11
N ARG A 605 3.23 4.51 49.23
CA ARG A 605 3.45 4.07 47.84
C ARG A 605 4.22 5.11 47.02
N LEU A 606 3.88 6.38 47.16
CA LEU A 606 4.57 7.48 46.48
C LEU A 606 6.02 7.61 46.97
N LEU A 607 6.25 7.51 48.28
CA LEU A 607 7.57 7.48 48.88
C LEU A 607 8.41 6.31 48.35
N ALA A 608 7.87 5.09 48.36
CA ALA A 608 8.57 3.91 47.85
C ALA A 608 8.91 4.02 46.35
N ALA A 609 8.02 4.62 45.55
CA ALA A 609 8.27 4.90 44.14
C ALA A 609 9.36 5.97 43.94
N ALA A 610 9.38 7.02 44.76
CA ALA A 610 10.41 8.04 44.74
C ALA A 610 11.79 7.50 45.17
N GLU A 611 11.85 6.70 46.25
CA GLU A 611 13.09 6.03 46.69
C GLU A 611 13.64 5.09 45.61
N LYS A 612 12.77 4.35 44.92
CA LYS A 612 13.18 3.46 43.82
C LYS A 612 13.70 4.24 42.61
N ARG A 613 13.12 5.40 42.27
CA ARG A 613 13.64 6.28 41.20
C ARG A 613 15.05 6.77 41.51
N ILE A 614 15.27 7.30 42.72
CA ILE A 614 16.57 7.80 43.16
C ILE A 614 17.62 6.69 43.22
N ASP A 615 17.25 5.49 43.71
CA ASP A 615 18.19 4.36 43.81
C ASP A 615 18.59 3.79 42.45
N ASN A 616 17.69 3.85 41.46
CA ASN A 616 18.02 3.52 40.07
C ASN A 616 18.94 4.57 39.44
N ALA A 617 18.67 5.86 39.65
CA ALA A 617 19.49 6.96 39.14
C ALA A 617 20.92 6.98 39.71
N ARG A 618 21.16 6.39 40.88
CA ARG A 618 22.51 6.23 41.48
C ARG A 618 23.30 5.03 40.93
N LYS A 619 22.66 4.12 40.21
CA LYS A 619 23.28 2.88 39.68
C LYS A 619 23.66 3.00 38.20
N GLU A 620 23.10 3.98 37.50
CA GLU A 620 23.56 4.44 36.18
C GLU A 620 24.73 5.42 36.35
#